data_AF-A0A1H9VJ95-F1
#
_entry.id   AF-A0A1H9VJ95-F1
#
_cell.length_a   1.000
_cell.length_b   1.000
_cell.length_c   1.000
_cell.angle_alpha   90.00
_cell.angle_beta   90.00
_cell.angle_gamma   90.00
#
_symmetry.space_group_name_H-M   'P 1'
#
loop_
_entity.id
_entity.type
_entity.pdbx_description
1 polymer ?
#
loop_
_entity_poly.entity_id
_entity_poly.type
_entity_poly.pdbx_seq_one_letter_code
_entity_poly.pdbx_strand_id
1 'polypeptide(L)'
;MGDGKKLKEVVASKGSNIRKLSKATGIKQSTLYSIVQKDSNIRYDYALRIATALDINPSEICSHVPDNETIQDCGKTIGLDSDEMSDVLFKSRLRNYLLDSICPMIGMYGEEELSNLDDLLRAFYQLDDKARQAFIKMLSVMVEFYEDPQRTKDISKIKGW
;
A
#
# COMPACT_ATOMS: atom_id res chain seq x y z
N MET A 1 -15.56 18.55 -7.88
CA MET A 1 -15.49 18.89 -6.44
C MET A 1 -14.31 18.13 -5.85
N GLY A 2 -13.38 18.81 -5.17
CA GLY A 2 -12.17 18.17 -4.65
C GLY A 2 -12.47 17.23 -3.49
N ASP A 3 -11.53 16.33 -3.20
CA ASP A 3 -11.65 15.32 -2.15
C ASP A 3 -11.77 15.96 -0.75
N GLY A 4 -11.16 17.13 -0.54
CA GLY A 4 -11.22 17.86 0.73
C GLY A 4 -12.63 18.32 1.09
N LYS A 5 -13.42 18.79 0.11
CA LYS A 5 -14.84 19.13 0.32
C LYS A 5 -15.70 17.89 0.53
N LYS A 6 -15.45 16.80 -0.21
CA LYS A 6 -16.15 15.52 0.00
C LYS A 6 -15.91 14.99 1.42
N LEU A 7 -14.66 15.02 1.88
CA LEU A 7 -14.31 14.65 3.25
C LEU A 7 -15.07 15.52 4.27
N LYS A 8 -15.18 16.83 4.05
CA LYS A 8 -15.89 17.72 4.98
C LYS A 8 -17.38 17.37 5.10
N GLU A 9 -18.03 17.06 3.98
CA GLU A 9 -19.44 16.67 3.94
C GLU A 9 -19.67 15.32 4.62
N VAL A 10 -18.82 14.35 4.32
CA VAL A 10 -18.86 13.01 4.91
C VAL A 10 -18.63 13.03 6.43
N VAL A 11 -17.73 13.89 6.90
CA VAL A 11 -17.48 14.06 8.34
C VAL A 11 -18.66 14.72 9.05
N ALA A 12 -19.29 15.69 8.38
CA ALA A 12 -20.47 16.37 8.90
C ALA A 12 -21.69 15.42 8.96
N SER A 13 -21.90 14.60 7.93
CA SER A 13 -23.03 13.66 7.86
C SER A 13 -22.94 12.56 8.92
N LYS A 14 -21.74 12.08 9.23
CA LYS A 14 -21.49 11.10 10.31
C LYS A 14 -21.38 11.72 11.71
N GLY A 15 -21.63 13.03 11.86
CA GLY A 15 -21.60 13.72 13.16
C GLY A 15 -20.22 13.71 13.86
N SER A 16 -19.14 13.52 13.09
CA SER A 16 -17.77 13.45 13.59
C SER A 16 -17.05 14.78 13.46
N ASN A 17 -15.83 14.87 14.00
CA ASN A 17 -14.99 16.05 13.79
C ASN A 17 -13.56 15.65 13.40
N ILE A 18 -12.86 16.57 12.75
CA ILE A 18 -11.48 16.38 12.28
C ILE A 18 -10.53 15.96 13.43
N ARG A 19 -10.81 16.41 14.66
CA ARG A 19 -10.00 16.08 15.85
C ARG A 19 -10.16 14.62 16.29
N LYS A 20 -11.38 14.08 16.25
CA LYS A 20 -11.71 12.68 16.55
C LYS A 20 -11.19 11.77 15.44
N LEU A 21 -11.35 12.18 14.20
CA LEU A 21 -10.81 11.49 13.03
C LEU A 21 -9.28 11.37 13.09
N SER A 22 -8.58 12.44 13.45
CA SER A 22 -7.12 12.41 13.63
C SER A 22 -6.68 11.36 14.65
N LYS A 23 -7.42 11.23 15.76
CA LYS A 23 -7.15 10.22 16.79
C LYS A 23 -7.46 8.80 16.32
N ALA A 24 -8.56 8.61 15.59
CA ALA A 24 -8.98 7.28 15.11
C ALA A 24 -8.10 6.76 13.96
N THR A 25 -7.62 7.65 13.09
CA THR A 25 -6.88 7.28 11.86
C THR A 25 -5.37 7.36 12.01
N GLY A 26 -4.87 7.95 13.11
CA GLY A 26 -3.44 8.24 13.30
C GLY A 26 -2.88 9.35 12.39
N ILE A 27 -3.71 9.99 11.56
CA ILE A 27 -3.29 11.07 10.67
C ILE A 27 -3.17 12.36 11.48
N LYS A 28 -2.09 13.12 11.26
CA LYS A 28 -1.88 14.43 11.93
C LYS A 28 -3.04 15.37 11.63
N GLN A 29 -3.55 16.02 12.68
CA GLN A 29 -4.69 16.93 12.58
C GLN A 29 -4.43 18.10 11.61
N SER A 30 -3.20 18.62 11.56
CA SER A 30 -2.80 19.67 10.62
C SER A 30 -2.89 19.22 9.15
N THR A 31 -2.61 17.95 8.86
CA THR A 31 -2.74 17.36 7.53
C THR A 31 -4.20 17.30 7.09
N LEU A 32 -5.09 16.82 7.97
CA LEU A 32 -6.53 16.76 7.68
C LEU A 32 -7.12 18.16 7.47
N TYR A 33 -6.73 19.15 8.27
CA TYR A 33 -7.16 20.54 8.04
C TYR A 33 -6.64 21.11 6.73
N SER A 34 -5.39 20.82 6.37
CA SER A 34 -4.82 21.29 5.10
C SER A 34 -5.58 20.73 3.90
N ILE A 35 -5.96 19.45 3.96
CA ILE A 35 -6.76 18.77 2.95
C ILE A 35 -8.12 19.45 2.78
N VAL A 36 -8.83 19.65 3.89
CA VAL A 36 -10.18 20.24 3.88
C VAL A 36 -10.16 21.71 3.46
N GLN A 37 -9.19 22.50 3.94
CA GLN A 37 -9.12 23.94 3.65
C GLN A 37 -8.68 24.23 2.21
N LYS A 38 -7.70 23.47 1.70
CA LYS A 38 -7.17 23.67 0.34
C LYS A 38 -7.95 22.90 -0.73
N ASP A 39 -8.95 22.12 -0.33
CA ASP A 39 -9.70 21.21 -1.20
C ASP A 39 -8.76 20.30 -2.03
N SER A 40 -7.66 19.87 -1.41
CA SER A 40 -6.63 19.08 -2.09
C SER A 40 -7.03 17.61 -2.18
N ASN A 41 -6.48 16.92 -3.18
CA ASN A 41 -6.67 15.49 -3.34
C ASN A 41 -6.21 14.71 -2.10
N ILE A 42 -6.96 13.68 -1.76
CA ILE A 42 -6.64 12.80 -0.64
C ILE A 42 -5.86 11.62 -1.21
N ARG A 43 -4.68 11.35 -0.64
CA ARG A 43 -3.96 10.11 -0.98
C ARG A 43 -4.79 8.90 -0.55
N TYR A 44 -4.78 7.86 -1.37
CA TYR A 44 -5.62 6.68 -1.14
C TYR A 44 -5.38 5.99 0.21
N ASP A 45 -4.15 5.97 0.73
CA ASP A 45 -3.83 5.43 2.05
C ASP A 45 -4.55 6.18 3.20
N TYR A 46 -4.67 7.51 3.07
CA TYR A 46 -5.45 8.31 4.02
C TYR A 46 -6.94 8.08 3.83
N ALA A 47 -7.40 7.94 2.59
CA ALA A 47 -8.80 7.64 2.29
C ALA A 47 -9.23 6.30 2.90
N LEU A 48 -8.40 5.27 2.80
CA LEU A 48 -8.66 3.94 3.37
C LEU A 48 -8.82 4.02 4.89
N ARG A 49 -7.87 4.65 5.59
CA ARG A 49 -7.93 4.80 7.05
C ARG A 49 -9.14 5.61 7.51
N ILE A 50 -9.47 6.68 6.78
CA ILE A 50 -10.65 7.52 7.06
C ILE A 50 -11.95 6.73 6.80
N ALA A 51 -12.00 5.97 5.72
CA ALA A 51 -13.12 5.12 5.33
C ALA A 51 -13.39 4.05 6.40
N THR A 52 -12.35 3.34 6.86
CA THR A 52 -12.46 2.37 7.97
C THR A 52 -12.96 3.03 9.26
N ALA A 53 -12.45 4.23 9.59
CA ALA A 53 -12.84 4.93 10.82
C ALA A 53 -14.27 5.49 10.78
N LEU A 54 -14.83 5.74 9.59
CA LEU A 54 -16.16 6.30 9.41
C LEU A 54 -17.20 5.27 8.94
N ASP A 55 -16.76 4.05 8.63
CA ASP A 55 -17.56 2.97 8.05
C ASP A 55 -18.23 3.42 6.74
N ILE A 56 -17.40 3.71 5.73
CA ILE A 56 -17.78 4.27 4.42
C ILE A 56 -16.88 3.64 3.34
N ASN A 57 -17.33 3.64 2.09
CA ASN A 57 -16.45 3.28 0.97
C ASN A 57 -15.39 4.37 0.67
N PRO A 58 -14.12 4.00 0.44
CA PRO A 58 -13.06 4.94 0.07
C PRO A 58 -13.39 5.82 -1.14
N SER A 59 -14.18 5.29 -2.09
CA SER A 59 -14.65 5.98 -3.30
C SER A 59 -15.54 7.19 -3.04
N GLU A 60 -16.14 7.29 -1.86
CA GLU A 60 -16.97 8.45 -1.49
C GLU A 60 -16.11 9.67 -1.13
N ILE A 61 -14.84 9.45 -0.77
CA ILE A 61 -13.96 10.47 -0.19
C ILE A 61 -12.77 10.77 -1.11
N CYS A 62 -12.30 9.76 -1.84
CA CYS A 62 -11.15 9.85 -2.74
C CYS A 62 -11.58 9.66 -4.19
N SER A 63 -11.20 10.60 -5.05
CA SER A 63 -11.42 10.49 -6.50
C SER A 63 -10.35 9.66 -7.23
N HIS A 64 -9.28 9.28 -6.53
CA HIS A 64 -8.25 8.34 -7.01
C HIS A 64 -8.34 7.04 -6.21
N VAL A 65 -9.40 6.27 -6.47
CA VAL A 65 -9.45 4.87 -6.04
C VAL A 65 -8.66 4.05 -7.07
N PRO A 66 -7.66 3.26 -6.66
CA PRO A 66 -7.02 2.29 -7.54
C PRO A 66 -8.08 1.24 -7.93
N ASP A 67 -8.32 1.10 -9.23
CA ASP A 67 -9.50 0.45 -9.78
C ASP A 67 -9.68 -1.07 -9.57
N ASN A 68 -9.11 -1.81 -8.62
CA ASN A 68 -9.25 -3.29 -8.48
C ASN A 68 -8.79 -4.16 -9.70
N GLU A 69 -8.96 -3.71 -10.95
CA GLU A 69 -8.26 -4.15 -12.16
C GLU A 69 -6.75 -3.86 -12.09
N THR A 70 -6.31 -3.07 -11.12
CA THR A 70 -4.92 -2.64 -10.91
C THR A 70 -3.96 -3.76 -10.55
N ILE A 71 -4.45 -4.93 -10.10
CA ILE A 71 -3.59 -6.11 -9.89
C ILE A 71 -3.09 -6.66 -11.24
N GLN A 72 -3.86 -6.48 -12.32
CA GLN A 72 -3.43 -6.82 -13.68
C GLN A 72 -2.47 -5.79 -14.30
N ASP A 73 -2.37 -4.60 -13.69
CA ASP A 73 -1.61 -3.45 -14.18
C ASP A 73 -0.37 -3.10 -13.32
N CYS A 74 0.08 -3.99 -12.41
CA CYS A 74 1.37 -3.84 -11.70
C CYS A 74 2.51 -3.51 -12.70
N GLY A 75 2.43 -4.02 -13.94
CA GLY A 75 3.42 -3.78 -14.98
C GLY A 75 3.49 -2.33 -15.51
N LYS A 76 2.35 -1.61 -15.58
CA LYS A 76 2.33 -0.23 -16.09
C LYS A 76 2.75 0.78 -15.03
N THR A 77 2.39 0.56 -13.77
CA THR A 77 2.71 1.50 -12.66
C THR A 77 4.19 1.49 -12.28
N ILE A 78 4.92 0.40 -12.56
CA ILE A 78 6.36 0.26 -12.27
C ILE A 78 7.23 0.89 -13.38
N GLY A 79 6.63 1.49 -14.41
CA GLY A 79 7.38 2.15 -15.48
C GLY A 79 8.09 1.18 -16.42
N LEU A 80 7.67 -0.09 -16.49
CA LEU A 80 8.25 -1.08 -17.41
C LEU A 80 8.01 -0.73 -18.88
N ASP A 81 7.07 0.18 -19.15
CA ASP A 81 6.77 0.71 -20.47
C ASP A 81 7.60 1.95 -20.84
N SER A 82 8.41 2.54 -19.94
CA SER A 82 9.28 3.66 -20.31
C SER A 82 10.52 3.17 -21.08
N ASP A 83 10.91 3.88 -22.13
CA ASP A 83 12.05 3.54 -23.01
C ASP A 83 13.43 3.59 -22.34
N GLU A 84 13.52 3.85 -21.03
CA GLU A 84 14.77 4.12 -20.31
C GLU A 84 15.51 2.87 -19.78
N MET A 85 14.94 1.66 -19.94
CA MET A 85 15.61 0.40 -19.59
C MET A 85 15.87 -0.44 -20.85
N SER A 86 17.15 -0.56 -21.19
CA SER A 86 17.70 -0.92 -22.51
C SER A 86 17.57 -2.38 -22.96
N ASP A 87 16.76 -3.22 -22.31
CA ASP A 87 16.65 -4.62 -22.69
C ASP A 87 15.22 -5.17 -22.55
N VAL A 88 14.62 -5.48 -23.69
CA VAL A 88 13.26 -6.06 -23.82
C VAL A 88 13.17 -7.38 -23.04
N LEU A 89 14.27 -8.13 -22.92
CA LEU A 89 14.33 -9.37 -22.13
C LEU A 89 14.36 -9.09 -20.63
N PHE A 90 15.03 -8.02 -20.19
CA PHE A 90 15.02 -7.61 -18.79
C PHE A 90 13.64 -7.11 -18.38
N LYS A 91 12.97 -6.31 -19.23
CA LYS A 91 11.59 -5.86 -19.02
C LYS A 91 10.61 -7.02 -18.89
N SER A 92 10.69 -8.03 -19.77
CA SER A 92 9.79 -9.19 -19.71
C SER A 92 10.05 -10.08 -18.48
N ARG A 93 11.30 -10.32 -18.11
CA ARG A 93 11.65 -11.09 -16.90
C ARG A 93 11.27 -10.37 -15.61
N LEU A 94 11.54 -9.07 -15.53
CA LEU A 94 11.18 -8.24 -14.38
C LEU A 94 9.65 -8.12 -14.26
N ARG A 95 8.95 -7.94 -15.39
CA ARG A 95 7.48 -7.95 -15.45
C ARG A 95 6.91 -9.26 -14.92
N ASN A 96 7.41 -10.39 -15.40
CA ASN A 96 6.94 -11.70 -14.96
C ASN A 96 7.26 -11.94 -13.48
N TYR A 97 8.45 -11.55 -13.01
CA TYR A 97 8.79 -11.64 -11.59
C TYR A 97 7.83 -10.82 -10.71
N LEU A 98 7.48 -9.60 -11.14
CA LEU A 98 6.56 -8.74 -10.39
C LEU A 98 5.13 -9.29 -10.41
N LEU A 99 4.62 -9.68 -11.58
CA LEU A 99 3.25 -10.14 -11.76
C LEU A 99 3.01 -11.56 -11.26
N ASP A 100 3.95 -12.47 -11.47
CA ASP A 100 3.76 -13.89 -11.18
C ASP A 100 4.23 -14.26 -9.78
N SER A 101 5.13 -13.48 -9.17
CA SER A 101 5.65 -13.75 -7.81
C SER A 101 5.24 -12.70 -6.79
N ILE A 102 5.54 -11.40 -7.02
CA ILE A 102 5.30 -10.36 -6.01
C ILE A 102 3.81 -10.03 -5.83
N CYS A 103 3.06 -9.78 -6.91
CA CYS A 103 1.65 -9.37 -6.80
C CYS A 103 0.77 -10.46 -6.13
N PRO A 104 0.96 -11.77 -6.39
CA PRO A 104 0.28 -12.84 -5.65
C PRO A 104 0.64 -12.88 -4.16
N MET A 105 1.91 -12.65 -3.80
CA MET A 105 2.33 -12.57 -2.39
C MET A 105 1.65 -11.41 -1.66
N ILE A 106 1.57 -10.23 -2.28
CA ILE A 106 0.89 -9.07 -1.70
C ILE A 106 -0.59 -9.39 -1.45
N GLY A 107 -1.24 -10.11 -2.37
CA GLY A 107 -2.64 -10.53 -2.23
C GLY A 107 -2.91 -11.57 -1.13
N MET A 108 -1.88 -12.18 -0.53
CA MET A 108 -2.02 -13.10 0.61
C MET A 108 -2.12 -12.39 1.97
N TYR A 109 -1.77 -11.11 2.04
CA TYR A 109 -1.80 -10.32 3.27
C TYR A 109 -3.17 -9.65 3.47
N GLY A 110 -3.59 -9.55 4.74
CA GLY A 110 -4.78 -8.77 5.10
C GLY A 110 -4.56 -7.25 5.02
N GLU A 111 -5.65 -6.47 4.96
CA GLU A 111 -5.58 -5.00 4.83
C GLU A 111 -4.72 -4.32 5.90
N GLU A 112 -4.75 -4.82 7.14
CA GLU A 112 -3.93 -4.31 8.25
C GLU A 112 -2.43 -4.65 8.08
N GLU A 113 -2.13 -5.82 7.52
CA GLU A 113 -0.76 -6.29 7.29
C GLU A 113 -0.09 -5.57 6.11
N LEU A 114 -0.87 -5.11 5.13
CA LEU A 114 -0.37 -4.28 4.02
C LEU A 114 0.27 -2.97 4.50
N SER A 115 -0.27 -2.36 5.56
CA SER A 115 0.35 -1.15 6.15
C SER A 115 1.71 -1.48 6.79
N ASN A 116 1.83 -2.65 7.44
CA ASN A 116 3.10 -3.09 8.02
C ASN A 116 4.13 -3.41 6.93
N LEU A 117 3.68 -3.96 5.80
CA LEU A 117 4.53 -4.23 4.64
C LEU A 117 5.05 -2.93 4.00
N ASP A 118 4.21 -1.89 3.88
CA ASP A 118 4.63 -0.56 3.40
C ASP A 118 5.68 0.05 4.34
N ASP A 119 5.45 0.02 5.65
CA ASP A 119 6.41 0.51 6.64
C ASP A 119 7.74 -0.27 6.57
N LEU A 120 7.69 -1.59 6.36
CA LEU A 120 8.89 -2.43 6.18
C LEU A 120 9.65 -2.07 4.91
N LEU A 121 8.97 -1.91 3.77
CA LEU A 121 9.60 -1.50 2.50
C LEU A 121 10.25 -0.13 2.64
N ARG A 122 9.55 0.81 3.28
CA ARG A 122 10.05 2.16 3.53
C ARG A 122 11.24 2.18 4.48
N ALA A 123 11.23 1.35 5.53
CA ALA A 123 12.34 1.19 6.45
C ALA A 123 13.55 0.55 5.75
N PHE A 124 13.32 -0.50 4.97
CA PHE A 124 14.37 -1.22 4.24
C PHE A 124 15.09 -0.33 3.21
N TYR A 125 14.35 0.58 2.57
CA TYR A 125 14.95 1.56 1.65
C TYR A 125 15.88 2.56 2.36
N GLN A 126 15.58 2.94 3.61
CA GLN A 126 16.40 3.87 4.39
C GLN A 126 17.70 3.24 4.92
N LEU A 127 17.78 1.91 5.01
CA LEU A 127 18.96 1.21 5.48
C LEU A 127 20.11 1.30 4.46
N ASP A 128 21.35 1.31 4.96
CA ASP A 128 22.54 1.16 4.14
C ASP A 128 22.75 -0.31 3.73
N ASP A 129 23.66 -0.57 2.78
CA ASP A 129 23.82 -1.90 2.22
C ASP A 129 24.28 -2.95 3.24
N LYS A 130 25.06 -2.54 4.24
CA LYS A 130 25.49 -3.42 5.33
C LYS A 130 24.33 -3.81 6.23
N ALA A 131 23.51 -2.84 6.63
CA ALA A 131 22.33 -3.08 7.45
C ALA A 131 21.28 -3.89 6.68
N ARG A 132 21.12 -3.68 5.37
CA ARG A 132 20.24 -4.50 4.52
C ARG A 132 20.66 -5.97 4.52
N GLN A 133 21.95 -6.25 4.33
CA GLN A 133 22.45 -7.63 4.37
C GLN A 133 22.29 -8.27 5.75
N ALA A 134 22.52 -7.52 6.83
CA ALA A 134 22.30 -8.01 8.18
C ALA A 134 20.82 -8.30 8.44
N PHE A 135 19.93 -7.41 8.01
CA PHE A 135 18.48 -7.59 8.12
C PHE A 135 18.00 -8.84 7.38
N ILE A 136 18.44 -9.05 6.14
CA ILE A 136 18.07 -10.26 5.36
C ILE A 136 18.50 -11.54 6.09
N LYS A 137 19.72 -11.58 6.65
CA LYS A 137 20.21 -12.73 7.41
C LYS A 137 19.40 -12.96 8.69
N MET A 138 19.06 -11.88 9.39
CA MET A 138 18.20 -11.99 10.57
C MET A 138 16.83 -12.52 10.18
N LEU A 139 16.26 -12.03 9.09
CA LEU A 139 14.96 -12.46 8.59
C LEU A 139 14.97 -13.93 8.17
N SER A 140 16.03 -14.42 7.51
CA SER A 140 16.15 -15.85 7.17
C SER A 140 16.18 -16.73 8.41
N VAL A 141 16.93 -16.34 9.45
CA VAL A 141 16.95 -17.04 10.74
C VAL A 141 15.55 -17.04 11.38
N MET A 142 14.86 -15.90 11.37
CA MET A 142 13.50 -15.83 11.93
C MET A 142 12.52 -16.74 11.18
N VAL A 143 12.63 -16.82 9.85
CA VAL A 143 11.81 -17.73 9.04
C VAL A 143 12.10 -19.18 9.42
N GLU A 144 13.37 -19.59 9.55
CA GLU A 144 13.72 -20.98 9.94
C GLU A 144 13.11 -21.41 11.29
N PHE A 145 13.02 -20.50 12.26
CA PHE A 145 12.52 -20.83 13.61
C PHE A 145 11.02 -20.63 13.79
N TYR A 146 10.41 -19.71 13.05
CA TYR A 146 9.01 -19.29 13.24
C TYR A 146 8.15 -19.51 11.99
N GLU A 147 8.57 -20.42 11.11
CA GLU A 147 7.82 -20.75 9.90
C GLU A 147 6.42 -21.24 10.23
N ASP A 148 5.42 -20.72 9.51
CA ASP A 148 4.06 -21.25 9.52
C ASP A 148 3.90 -22.24 8.36
N PRO A 149 3.72 -23.55 8.63
CA PRO A 149 3.64 -24.58 7.60
C PRO A 149 2.51 -24.36 6.59
N GLN A 150 1.44 -23.66 6.98
CA GLN A 150 0.33 -23.36 6.08
C GLN A 150 0.70 -22.23 5.11
N ARG A 151 1.33 -21.16 5.62
CA ARG A 151 1.80 -20.04 4.80
C ARG A 151 2.89 -20.49 3.82
N THR A 152 3.78 -21.38 4.22
CA THR A 152 4.79 -21.98 3.33
C THR A 152 4.16 -22.76 2.19
N LYS A 153 3.12 -23.55 2.49
CA LYS A 153 2.36 -24.27 1.45
C LYS A 153 1.65 -23.30 0.51
N ASP A 154 1.14 -22.20 1.02
CA ASP A 154 0.45 -21.21 0.20
C ASP A 154 1.44 -20.46 -0.72
N ILE A 155 2.63 -20.11 -0.22
CA ILE A 155 3.72 -19.54 -1.04
C ILE A 155 4.16 -20.52 -2.14
N SER A 156 4.27 -21.82 -1.84
CA SER A 156 4.68 -22.83 -2.82
C SER A 156 3.71 -23.01 -4.01
N LYS A 157 2.49 -22.45 -3.92
CA LYS A 157 1.50 -22.48 -5.01
C LYS A 157 1.65 -21.31 -5.98
N ILE A 158 2.45 -20.29 -5.65
CA ILE A 158 2.71 -19.14 -6.51
C ILE A 158 3.63 -19.59 -7.66
N LYS A 159 3.29 -19.22 -8.90
CA LYS A 159 4.11 -19.58 -10.08
C LYS A 159 5.44 -18.80 -10.07
N GLY A 160 6.54 -19.50 -10.29
CA GLY A 160 7.86 -18.88 -10.46
C GLY A 160 8.77 -18.92 -9.23
N TRP A 161 8.40 -19.70 -8.21
CA TRP A 161 9.32 -20.28 -7.22
C TRP A 161 9.57 -21.76 -7.52
#